data_AF-A0A8H5GAY4-F1
#
_entry.id   AF-A0A8H5GAY4-F1
#
_cell.length_a   1.000
_cell.length_b   1.000
_cell.length_c   1.000
_cell.angle_alpha   90.00
_cell.angle_beta   90.00
_cell.angle_gamma   90.00
#
_symmetry.space_group_name_H-M   'P 1'
#
loop_
_entity.id
_entity.type
_entity.pdbx_description
1 polymer ?
#
loop_
_entity_poly.entity_id
_entity_poly.type
_entity_poly.pdbx_seq_one_letter_code
_entity_poly.pdbx_strand_id
1 'polypeptide(L)'
;MTDIDMDILEDVKPRNLQILPLRKLESNRDELDNLEVKAEPEAGPTRIKKRRRSKDESVSKRRAKIDGRIGEISGIAVGDHFLSRKAMSQRGLHNKLVAGIAGNKEHGALSIVVSGKYEDDVDQGNVIYYTGAGGQKNAYRQAGPQTVDQTFDNHSNACLQVSQVNRTAVRVIRGHDSNSKYAPGDKGFRYDGLYWVDDSWLEDGKHGFKVCKFKLKRFPGQPPLKVREYATPS
;
A
#
# COMPACT_ATOMS: atom_id res chain seq x y z
N MET A 1 -5.00 -46.97 -23.42
CA MET A 1 -3.52 -47.01 -23.47
C MET A 1 -3.15 -46.29 -24.75
N THR A 2 -3.00 -44.98 -24.61
CA THR A 2 -2.64 -44.04 -25.68
C THR A 2 -1.84 -42.96 -24.97
N ASP A 3 -0.53 -43.07 -25.15
CA ASP A 3 0.48 -42.19 -24.61
C ASP A 3 0.25 -40.75 -25.09
N ILE A 4 0.26 -39.79 -24.17
CA ILE A 4 0.26 -38.37 -24.48
C ILE A 4 1.69 -37.89 -24.31
N ASP A 5 2.28 -37.52 -25.45
CA ASP A 5 3.64 -37.04 -25.61
C ASP A 5 3.96 -35.86 -24.68
N MET A 6 5.01 -36.08 -23.89
CA MET A 6 5.76 -35.07 -23.16
C MET A 6 6.82 -34.52 -24.10
N ASP A 7 6.53 -33.41 -24.81
CA ASP A 7 7.55 -32.51 -25.38
C ASP A 7 6.91 -31.30 -26.07
N ILE A 8 6.70 -30.20 -25.32
CA ILE A 8 6.75 -28.82 -25.85
C ILE A 8 7.37 -27.95 -24.77
N LEU A 9 8.70 -27.99 -24.71
CA LEU A 9 9.52 -27.07 -23.93
C LEU A 9 10.58 -26.56 -24.89
N GLU A 10 10.33 -25.41 -25.55
CA GLU A 10 11.41 -24.62 -26.14
C GLU A 10 10.98 -23.17 -26.47
N ASP A 11 11.88 -22.26 -26.11
CA ASP A 11 12.12 -20.93 -26.69
C ASP A 11 11.14 -19.76 -26.47
N VAL A 12 11.21 -19.16 -25.29
CA VAL A 12 11.06 -17.69 -25.17
C VAL A 12 12.42 -17.08 -24.85
N LYS A 13 13.14 -16.64 -25.90
CA LYS A 13 14.37 -15.83 -25.78
C LYS A 13 14.08 -14.53 -25.02
N PRO A 14 14.90 -14.13 -24.03
CA PRO A 14 14.74 -12.82 -23.40
C PRO A 14 15.10 -11.73 -24.41
N ARG A 15 14.19 -10.76 -24.58
CA ARG A 15 14.46 -9.56 -25.38
C ARG A 15 15.52 -8.74 -24.66
N ASN A 16 16.64 -8.51 -25.35
CA ASN A 16 17.67 -7.55 -24.96
C ASN A 16 17.05 -6.16 -24.78
N LEU A 17 16.81 -5.76 -23.53
CA LEU A 17 16.52 -4.37 -23.19
C LEU A 17 17.87 -3.66 -23.03
N GLN A 18 18.23 -2.81 -24.01
CA GLN A 18 19.41 -1.98 -23.90
C GLN A 18 19.21 -0.99 -22.74
N ILE A 19 20.03 -1.15 -21.69
CA ILE A 19 20.09 -0.24 -20.55
C ILE A 19 20.84 1.02 -21.02
N LEU A 20 20.12 2.14 -21.18
CA LEU A 20 20.75 3.44 -21.40
C LEU A 20 21.43 3.90 -20.09
N PRO A 21 22.68 4.38 -20.13
CA PRO A 21 23.41 4.76 -18.93
C PRO A 21 22.79 5.99 -18.24
N LEU A 22 22.52 5.85 -16.94
CA LEU A 22 22.10 6.91 -16.02
C LEU A 22 23.23 7.93 -15.81
N ARG A 23 23.39 8.88 -16.74
CA ARG A 23 24.19 10.10 -16.52
C ARG A 23 23.57 11.29 -17.27
N LYS A 24 22.60 11.96 -16.64
CA LYS A 24 22.35 13.42 -16.65
C LYS A 24 20.97 13.71 -16.05
N LEU A 25 20.86 13.70 -14.73
CA LEU A 25 19.78 14.34 -13.98
C LEU A 25 20.36 14.86 -12.65
N GLU A 26 21.47 15.60 -12.75
CA GLU A 26 21.98 16.46 -11.68
C GLU A 26 22.27 17.83 -12.29
N SER A 27 21.22 18.63 -12.38
CA SER A 27 21.25 20.10 -12.47
C SER A 27 19.80 20.57 -12.59
N ASN A 28 19.43 21.58 -11.79
CA ASN A 28 18.12 22.25 -11.73
C ASN A 28 17.19 21.81 -10.59
N ARG A 29 17.77 21.61 -9.39
CA ARG A 29 17.17 22.16 -8.17
C ARG A 29 17.75 23.57 -8.06
N ASP A 30 16.92 24.59 -8.26
CA ASP A 30 17.07 25.99 -7.84
C ASP A 30 16.35 26.90 -8.86
N GLU A 31 15.02 26.76 -9.04
CA GLU A 31 14.26 27.74 -9.85
C GLU A 31 12.72 27.78 -9.63
N LEU A 32 12.19 27.27 -8.51
CA LEU A 32 10.73 27.28 -8.24
C LEU A 32 10.28 28.03 -6.97
N ASP A 33 11.15 28.83 -6.35
CA ASP A 33 10.82 29.54 -5.08
C ASP A 33 10.55 31.05 -5.21
N ASN A 34 10.50 31.63 -6.42
CA ASN A 34 10.23 33.06 -6.58
C ASN A 34 9.00 33.37 -7.44
N LEU A 35 7.82 33.32 -6.80
CA LEU A 35 6.64 34.08 -7.23
C LEU A 35 6.03 34.78 -5.99
N GLU A 36 6.53 35.99 -5.73
CA GLU A 36 5.90 36.96 -4.83
C GLU A 36 4.51 37.37 -5.38
N VAL A 37 3.46 37.17 -4.58
CA VAL A 37 2.15 37.79 -4.83
C VAL A 37 2.01 38.98 -3.87
N LYS A 38 1.99 40.19 -4.43
CA LYS A 38 1.73 41.45 -3.72
C LYS A 38 0.24 41.57 -3.35
N ALA A 39 -0.06 41.93 -2.11
CA ALA A 39 -1.39 42.37 -1.68
C ALA A 39 -1.29 43.43 -0.57
N GLU A 40 -2.03 44.53 -0.71
CA GLU A 40 -2.27 45.64 0.24
C GLU A 40 -3.72 46.15 -0.01
N PRO A 41 -4.43 46.82 0.93
CA PRO A 41 -4.46 46.62 2.38
C PRO A 41 -5.86 46.78 3.06
N GLU A 42 -5.87 46.60 4.40
CA GLU A 42 -6.76 47.11 5.47
C GLU A 42 -8.19 46.57 5.75
N ALA A 43 -8.37 46.03 6.98
CA ALA A 43 -9.39 46.48 7.96
C ALA A 43 -9.15 45.91 9.39
N GLY A 44 -8.62 46.75 10.30
CA GLY A 44 -9.04 46.95 11.71
C GLY A 44 -8.94 45.82 12.78
N PRO A 45 -8.39 46.08 14.00
CA PRO A 45 -8.15 45.05 15.00
C PRO A 45 -9.32 44.87 15.99
N THR A 46 -9.79 43.63 16.20
CA THR A 46 -10.64 43.29 17.36
C THR A 46 -9.82 42.63 18.47
N ARG A 47 -9.76 43.32 19.61
CA ARG A 47 -8.97 43.00 20.81
C ARG A 47 -9.54 41.78 21.55
N ILE A 48 -8.90 40.61 21.42
CA ILE A 48 -9.19 39.42 22.26
C ILE A 48 -8.08 39.23 23.30
N LYS A 49 -8.50 39.18 24.57
CA LYS A 49 -7.66 39.14 25.77
C LYS A 49 -6.77 37.88 25.79
N LYS A 50 -5.44 38.06 25.91
CA LYS A 50 -4.46 36.97 26.15
C LYS A 50 -4.76 36.29 27.50
N ARG A 51 -5.31 35.07 27.47
CA ARG A 51 -5.28 34.15 28.62
C ARG A 51 -3.88 33.56 28.74
N ARG A 52 -3.20 33.85 29.85
CA ARG A 52 -1.91 33.23 30.24
C ARG A 52 -2.17 31.73 30.45
N ARG A 53 -1.67 30.87 29.56
CA ARG A 53 -1.57 29.43 29.83
C ARG A 53 -0.29 29.18 30.62
N SER A 54 -0.45 28.50 31.74
CA SER A 54 0.59 28.02 32.64
C SER A 54 1.64 27.21 31.87
N LYS A 55 2.91 27.39 32.27
CA LYS A 55 4.01 26.50 31.96
C LYS A 55 3.70 25.13 32.58
N ASP A 56 3.26 24.16 31.80
CA ASP A 56 3.62 22.76 32.04
C ASP A 56 3.37 21.89 30.80
N GLU A 57 4.20 20.86 30.66
CA GLU A 57 4.20 19.79 29.65
C GLU A 57 4.66 20.11 28.21
N SER A 58 5.96 20.41 28.08
CA SER A 58 6.71 20.15 26.85
C SER A 58 7.02 18.65 26.69
N VAL A 59 6.00 17.80 26.53
CA VAL A 59 6.23 16.44 26.00
C VAL A 59 6.43 16.58 24.50
N SER A 60 7.69 16.60 24.08
CA SER A 60 8.07 16.68 22.68
C SER A 60 7.35 15.58 21.89
N LYS A 61 6.43 15.96 21.00
CA LYS A 61 5.86 15.08 19.97
C LYS A 61 6.95 14.71 18.95
N ARG A 62 7.96 13.94 19.37
CA ARG A 62 8.83 13.25 18.41
C ARG A 62 7.95 12.20 17.75
N ARG A 63 7.55 12.46 16.50
CA ARG A 63 7.01 11.39 15.65
C ARG A 63 8.04 10.27 15.68
N ALA A 64 7.65 9.08 16.13
CA ALA A 64 8.51 7.91 16.04
C ALA A 64 9.06 7.84 14.61
N LYS A 65 10.39 7.70 14.48
CA LYS A 65 11.05 7.63 13.18
C LYS A 65 10.35 6.52 12.40
N ILE A 66 9.79 6.86 11.24
CA ILE A 66 9.10 5.88 10.40
C ILE A 66 10.13 4.84 10.01
N ASP A 67 9.94 3.60 10.47
CA ASP A 67 10.79 2.49 10.11
C ASP A 67 10.54 2.13 8.65
N GLY A 68 11.43 2.60 7.77
CA GLY A 68 11.36 2.38 6.33
C GLY A 68 11.87 1.01 5.89
N ARG A 69 12.11 0.08 6.83
CA ARG A 69 12.68 -1.23 6.52
C ARG A 69 11.71 -2.14 5.79
N ILE A 70 12.29 -2.98 4.94
CA ILE A 70 11.64 -4.13 4.31
C ILE A 70 11.55 -5.27 5.33
N GLY A 71 10.49 -6.07 5.25
CA GLY A 71 10.31 -7.24 6.10
C GLY A 71 9.74 -6.91 7.49
N GLU A 72 10.22 -7.63 8.50
CA GLU A 72 9.71 -7.59 9.87
C GLU A 72 10.02 -6.28 10.60
N ILE A 73 9.19 -5.95 11.59
CA ILE A 73 9.37 -4.78 12.46
C ILE A 73 9.52 -5.29 13.89
N SER A 74 10.55 -4.81 14.57
CA SER A 74 10.82 -5.19 15.96
C SER A 74 9.63 -4.87 16.86
N GLY A 75 9.18 -5.86 17.63
CA GLY A 75 8.03 -5.74 18.54
C GLY A 75 6.67 -5.66 17.84
N ILE A 76 6.56 -6.15 16.60
CA ILE A 76 5.29 -6.41 15.92
C ILE A 76 5.29 -7.83 15.37
N ALA A 77 4.42 -8.68 15.91
CA ALA A 77 4.29 -10.09 15.53
C ALA A 77 3.09 -10.33 14.62
N VAL A 78 3.13 -11.41 13.83
CA VAL A 78 1.98 -11.88 13.05
C VAL A 78 0.80 -12.14 14.00
N GLY A 79 -0.35 -11.56 13.68
CA GLY A 79 -1.55 -11.60 14.50
C GLY A 79 -1.79 -10.35 15.34
N ASP A 80 -0.81 -9.45 15.45
CA ASP A 80 -0.96 -8.18 16.18
C ASP A 80 -2.06 -7.31 15.60
N HIS A 81 -2.83 -6.70 16.49
CA HIS A 81 -4.02 -5.92 16.15
C HIS A 81 -3.83 -4.42 16.43
N PHE A 82 -4.34 -3.59 15.52
CA PHE A 82 -4.27 -2.15 15.55
C PHE A 82 -5.66 -1.54 15.34
N LEU A 83 -6.03 -0.61 16.21
CA LEU A 83 -7.35 0.03 16.17
C LEU A 83 -7.53 0.99 14.97
N SER A 84 -6.44 1.47 14.36
CA SER A 84 -6.52 2.47 13.29
C SER A 84 -5.29 2.52 12.39
N ARG A 85 -5.45 3.12 11.20
CA ARG A 85 -4.35 3.48 10.29
C ARG A 85 -3.29 4.34 10.96
N LYS A 86 -3.70 5.23 11.87
CA LYS A 86 -2.79 6.08 12.65
C LYS A 86 -1.94 5.26 13.62
N ALA A 87 -2.55 4.30 14.33
CA ALA A 87 -1.82 3.41 15.24
C ALA A 87 -0.76 2.59 14.48
N MET A 88 -1.11 2.04 13.30
CA MET A 88 -0.14 1.35 12.44
C MET A 88 1.01 2.27 12.00
N SER A 89 0.69 3.51 11.59
CA SER A 89 1.71 4.47 11.18
C SER A 89 2.65 4.87 12.32
N GLN A 90 2.13 5.04 13.54
CA GLN A 90 2.93 5.36 14.72
C GLN A 90 3.88 4.22 15.12
N ARG A 91 3.52 2.98 14.78
CA ARG A 91 4.32 1.78 15.02
C ARG A 91 5.22 1.40 13.83
N GLY A 92 5.22 2.19 12.75
CA GLY A 92 6.02 1.94 11.55
C GLY A 92 5.48 0.83 10.64
N LEU A 93 4.36 0.19 10.98
CA LEU A 93 3.81 -0.94 10.22
C LEU A 93 3.36 -0.55 8.81
N HIS A 94 2.60 0.55 8.72
CA HIS A 94 2.09 1.11 7.48
C HIS A 94 1.99 2.64 7.58
N ASN A 95 2.83 3.38 6.87
CA ASN A 95 3.00 4.83 7.07
C ASN A 95 1.97 5.71 6.32
N LYS A 96 1.10 5.12 5.49
CA LYS A 96 0.05 5.85 4.79
C LYS A 96 -1.26 5.80 5.57
N LEU A 97 -1.85 6.95 5.86
CA LEU A 97 -3.14 7.01 6.57
C LEU A 97 -4.33 6.66 5.69
N VAL A 98 -4.21 6.86 4.38
CA VAL A 98 -5.26 6.61 3.39
C VAL A 98 -4.81 5.47 2.47
N ALA A 99 -3.82 5.72 1.61
CA ALA A 99 -3.40 4.80 0.55
C ALA A 99 -3.15 3.35 1.03
N GLY A 100 -3.71 2.38 0.30
CA GLY A 100 -3.55 0.96 0.57
C GLY A 100 -2.10 0.47 0.48
N ILE A 101 -1.27 1.07 -0.38
CA ILE A 101 0.12 0.68 -0.60
C ILE A 101 1.06 1.72 0.02
N ALA A 102 2.08 1.27 0.74
CA ALA A 102 3.18 2.09 1.24
C ALA A 102 4.51 1.58 0.68
N GLY A 103 5.37 2.50 0.22
CA GLY A 103 6.65 2.16 -0.38
C GLY A 103 7.28 3.33 -1.09
N ASN A 104 8.37 3.05 -1.80
CA ASN A 104 9.02 3.97 -2.72
C ASN A 104 9.51 3.20 -3.97
N LYS A 105 9.78 3.91 -5.06
CA LYS A 105 10.20 3.29 -6.33
C LYS A 105 11.65 2.75 -6.32
N GLU A 106 12.45 3.12 -5.33
CA GLU A 106 13.86 2.70 -5.22
C GLU A 106 14.00 1.31 -4.59
N HIS A 107 13.20 1.02 -3.56
CA HIS A 107 13.28 -0.21 -2.77
C HIS A 107 12.03 -1.09 -2.89
N GLY A 108 10.94 -0.53 -3.41
CA GLY A 108 9.66 -1.21 -3.61
C GLY A 108 8.64 -0.92 -2.51
N ALA A 109 7.59 -1.74 -2.50
CA ALA A 109 6.54 -1.71 -1.51
C ALA A 109 7.04 -2.29 -0.17
N LEU A 110 6.72 -1.58 0.91
CA LEU A 110 6.99 -2.02 2.28
C LEU A 110 5.79 -2.75 2.87
N SER A 111 4.57 -2.28 2.57
CA SER A 111 3.34 -2.83 3.12
C SER A 111 2.12 -2.52 2.27
N ILE A 112 1.13 -3.41 2.35
CA ILE A 112 -0.21 -3.23 1.78
C ILE A 112 -1.30 -3.42 2.83
N VAL A 113 -2.45 -2.78 2.60
CA VAL A 113 -3.66 -2.94 3.40
C VAL A 113 -4.78 -3.52 2.54
N VAL A 114 -5.26 -4.70 2.92
CA VAL A 114 -6.40 -5.39 2.30
C VAL A 114 -7.65 -5.10 3.13
N SER A 115 -8.46 -4.15 2.69
CA SER A 115 -9.65 -3.67 3.44
C SER A 115 -10.93 -3.66 2.61
N GLY A 116 -11.00 -4.46 1.54
CA GLY A 116 -12.21 -4.61 0.71
C GLY A 116 -12.65 -3.31 0.02
N LYS A 117 -11.70 -2.41 -0.28
CA LYS A 117 -11.99 -1.12 -0.95
C LYS A 117 -12.03 -1.25 -2.47
N TYR A 118 -11.54 -2.36 -3.00
CA TYR A 118 -11.65 -2.73 -4.40
C TYR A 118 -12.50 -3.99 -4.48
N GLU A 119 -13.53 -3.91 -5.32
CA GLU A 119 -14.44 -5.01 -5.61
C GLU A 119 -13.77 -6.17 -6.34
N ASP A 120 -12.63 -5.93 -6.97
CA ASP A 120 -11.83 -6.92 -7.71
C ASP A 120 -10.83 -7.68 -6.82
N ASP A 121 -10.70 -7.32 -5.53
CA ASP A 121 -9.80 -8.01 -4.62
C ASP A 121 -10.30 -9.44 -4.33
N VAL A 122 -9.42 -10.43 -4.51
CA VAL A 122 -9.68 -11.82 -4.11
C VAL A 122 -8.64 -12.25 -3.07
N ASP A 123 -9.11 -12.57 -1.87
CA ASP A 123 -8.26 -12.95 -0.75
C ASP A 123 -8.47 -14.43 -0.38
N GLN A 124 -7.50 -15.25 -0.75
CA GLN A 124 -7.44 -16.70 -0.48
C GLN A 124 -6.51 -17.01 0.71
N GLY A 125 -6.20 -16.01 1.55
CA GLY A 125 -5.36 -16.18 2.72
C GLY A 125 -3.89 -16.16 2.32
N ASN A 126 -3.34 -17.32 1.96
CA ASN A 126 -1.93 -17.43 1.56
C ASN A 126 -1.66 -16.86 0.17
N VAL A 127 -2.70 -16.69 -0.64
CA VAL A 127 -2.63 -16.03 -1.95
C VAL A 127 -3.62 -14.88 -1.97
N ILE A 128 -3.19 -13.73 -2.48
CA ILE A 128 -4.02 -12.54 -2.61
C ILE A 128 -3.89 -12.01 -4.03
N TYR A 129 -5.01 -11.78 -4.69
CA TYR A 129 -5.10 -11.07 -5.97
C TYR A 129 -5.51 -9.64 -5.67
N TYR A 130 -4.50 -8.81 -5.42
CA TYR A 130 -4.65 -7.44 -4.97
C TYR A 130 -4.76 -6.48 -6.15
N THR A 131 -5.70 -5.54 -6.05
CA THR A 131 -5.93 -4.52 -7.07
C THR A 131 -5.10 -3.27 -6.77
N GLY A 132 -4.45 -2.75 -7.80
CA GLY A 132 -3.59 -1.58 -7.74
C GLY A 132 -4.35 -0.31 -7.37
N ALA A 133 -3.59 0.76 -7.13
CA ALA A 133 -4.13 2.07 -6.83
C ALA A 133 -4.39 2.89 -8.11
N GLY A 134 -5.37 3.79 -8.02
CA GLY A 134 -5.64 4.81 -9.02
C GLY A 134 -6.98 4.62 -9.72
N GLY A 135 -7.43 5.69 -10.38
CA GLY A 135 -8.62 5.71 -11.25
C GLY A 135 -9.99 5.51 -10.58
N GLN A 136 -10.08 5.47 -9.25
CA GLN A 136 -11.35 5.57 -8.53
C GLN A 136 -11.88 7.02 -8.52
N LYS A 137 -13.20 7.19 -8.66
CA LYS A 137 -13.87 8.51 -8.65
C LYS A 137 -13.53 9.36 -7.42
N ASN A 138 -13.38 8.74 -6.24
CA ASN A 138 -12.98 9.41 -5.02
C ASN A 138 -11.72 8.76 -4.42
N ALA A 139 -10.56 9.20 -4.92
CA ALA A 139 -9.26 8.72 -4.48
C ALA A 139 -9.00 8.93 -2.96
N TYR A 140 -9.59 9.97 -2.35
CA TYR A 140 -9.39 10.25 -0.92
C TYR A 140 -10.15 9.25 -0.04
N ARG A 141 -11.40 8.94 -0.41
CA ARG A 141 -12.20 7.93 0.31
C ARG A 141 -11.81 6.50 -0.07
N GLN A 142 -11.04 6.32 -1.14
CA GLN A 142 -10.77 5.03 -1.79
C GLN A 142 -12.07 4.23 -1.94
N ALA A 143 -13.07 4.89 -2.49
CA ALA A 143 -14.43 4.38 -2.54
C ALA A 143 -15.11 4.85 -3.83
N GLY A 144 -16.02 4.00 -4.31
CA GLY A 144 -16.75 4.22 -5.55
C GLY A 144 -16.10 3.51 -6.74
N PRO A 145 -16.79 3.52 -7.89
CA PRO A 145 -16.38 2.76 -9.06
C PRO A 145 -15.08 3.29 -9.64
N GLN A 146 -14.42 2.40 -10.37
CA GLN A 146 -13.34 2.75 -11.27
C GLN A 146 -13.90 3.61 -12.42
N THR A 147 -13.22 4.71 -12.75
CA THR A 147 -13.62 5.67 -13.79
C THR A 147 -12.54 5.97 -14.81
N VAL A 148 -11.32 5.48 -14.57
CA VAL A 148 -10.14 5.67 -15.44
C VAL A 148 -9.28 4.41 -15.36
N ASP A 149 -8.62 4.07 -16.45
CA ASP A 149 -7.61 3.01 -16.47
C ASP A 149 -6.49 3.27 -15.44
N GLN A 150 -6.12 2.23 -14.70
CA GLN A 150 -4.92 2.23 -13.89
C GLN A 150 -3.69 2.00 -14.77
N THR A 151 -2.55 2.51 -14.31
CA THR A 151 -1.27 2.31 -14.98
C THR A 151 -0.22 1.87 -13.97
N PHE A 152 0.81 1.19 -14.47
CA PHE A 152 1.99 0.87 -13.68
C PHE A 152 2.89 2.08 -13.43
N ASP A 153 2.74 3.18 -14.17
CA ASP A 153 3.43 4.45 -13.90
C ASP A 153 3.00 5.10 -12.58
N ASN A 154 1.77 4.78 -12.13
CA ASN A 154 1.28 5.15 -10.81
C ASN A 154 2.31 4.78 -9.74
N HIS A 155 2.65 5.74 -8.88
CA HIS A 155 3.68 5.56 -7.87
C HIS A 155 3.51 4.28 -7.03
N SER A 156 2.29 4.00 -6.57
CA SER A 156 2.02 2.85 -5.70
C SER A 156 2.12 1.53 -6.46
N ASN A 157 1.65 1.49 -7.70
CA ASN A 157 1.70 0.29 -8.54
C ASN A 157 3.15 -0.02 -8.91
N ALA A 158 3.94 1.00 -9.28
CA ALA A 158 5.37 0.87 -9.51
C ALA A 158 6.12 0.32 -8.29
N CYS A 159 5.75 0.71 -7.06
CA CYS A 159 6.38 0.16 -5.85
C CYS A 159 6.19 -1.36 -5.75
N LEU A 160 4.99 -1.87 -6.06
CA LEU A 160 4.72 -3.31 -6.04
C LEU A 160 5.46 -4.05 -7.17
N GLN A 161 5.58 -3.46 -8.36
CA GLN A 161 6.40 -4.02 -9.44
C GLN A 161 7.88 -4.11 -9.06
N VAL A 162 8.41 -3.07 -8.42
CA VAL A 162 9.80 -3.10 -7.91
C VAL A 162 9.95 -4.22 -6.87
N SER A 163 8.97 -4.44 -6.00
CA SER A 163 8.99 -5.57 -5.07
C SER A 163 8.90 -6.93 -5.75
N GLN A 164 8.17 -7.05 -6.86
CA GLN A 164 8.13 -8.27 -7.68
C GLN A 164 9.51 -8.57 -8.28
N VAL A 165 10.12 -7.58 -8.93
CA VAL A 165 11.43 -7.71 -9.59
C VAL A 165 12.52 -8.03 -8.56
N ASN A 166 12.56 -7.27 -7.46
CA ASN A 166 13.60 -7.41 -6.44
C ASN A 166 13.30 -8.52 -5.43
N ARG A 167 12.16 -9.21 -5.55
CA ARG A 167 11.69 -10.24 -4.60
C ARG A 167 11.70 -9.77 -3.15
N THR A 168 11.34 -8.51 -2.90
CA THR A 168 11.33 -7.94 -1.54
C THR A 168 10.05 -8.31 -0.79
N ALA A 169 10.20 -8.51 0.51
CA ALA A 169 9.09 -8.87 1.39
C ALA A 169 8.12 -7.70 1.58
N VAL A 170 6.84 -7.95 1.35
CA VAL A 170 5.74 -6.98 1.55
C VAL A 170 4.92 -7.40 2.77
N ARG A 171 4.77 -6.51 3.74
CA ARG A 171 3.89 -6.74 4.89
C ARG A 171 2.43 -6.64 4.46
N VAL A 172 1.62 -7.63 4.81
CA VAL A 172 0.17 -7.63 4.56
C VAL A 172 -0.57 -7.34 5.85
N ILE A 173 -1.44 -6.33 5.79
CA ILE A 173 -2.35 -5.98 6.86
C ILE A 173 -3.79 -6.17 6.36
N ARG A 174 -4.62 -6.93 7.08
CA ARG A 174 -6.04 -7.06 6.75
C ARG A 174 -6.90 -6.14 7.63
N GLY A 175 -7.85 -5.44 7.02
CA GLY A 175 -8.82 -4.59 7.71
C GLY A 175 -10.18 -5.28 7.87
N HIS A 176 -10.85 -5.02 9.00
CA HIS A 176 -12.15 -5.62 9.35
C HIS A 176 -13.29 -5.33 8.36
N ASP A 177 -13.22 -4.20 7.65
CA ASP A 177 -14.20 -3.82 6.60
C ASP A 177 -14.26 -4.80 5.42
N SER A 178 -13.25 -5.68 5.27
CA SER A 178 -13.21 -6.64 4.18
C SER A 178 -14.21 -7.79 4.41
N ASN A 179 -14.87 -8.22 3.33
CA ASN A 179 -15.73 -9.41 3.32
C ASN A 179 -14.95 -10.73 3.25
N SER A 180 -13.61 -10.66 3.22
CA SER A 180 -12.77 -11.86 3.28
C SER A 180 -12.95 -12.60 4.59
N LYS A 181 -13.01 -13.93 4.54
CA LYS A 181 -12.97 -14.77 5.76
C LYS A 181 -11.65 -14.62 6.54
N TYR A 182 -10.60 -14.12 5.90
CA TYR A 182 -9.31 -13.86 6.54
C TYR A 182 -9.25 -12.47 7.18
N ALA A 183 -10.23 -11.59 6.96
CA ALA A 183 -10.33 -10.32 7.66
C ALA A 183 -10.44 -10.54 9.19
N PRO A 184 -9.94 -9.63 10.03
CA PRO A 184 -10.21 -9.70 11.47
C PRO A 184 -11.72 -9.59 11.74
N GLY A 185 -12.21 -10.38 12.70
CA GLY A 185 -13.61 -10.29 13.17
C GLY A 185 -13.85 -9.03 14.01
N ASP A 186 -12.83 -8.59 14.74
CA ASP A 186 -12.86 -7.36 15.54
C ASP A 186 -12.57 -6.12 14.70
N LYS A 187 -13.05 -4.96 15.18
CA LYS A 187 -12.79 -3.67 14.54
C LYS A 187 -11.30 -3.33 14.51
N GLY A 188 -10.81 -2.98 13.32
CA GLY A 188 -9.48 -2.44 13.10
C GLY A 188 -8.72 -3.19 12.02
N PHE A 189 -7.42 -3.42 12.28
CA PHE A 189 -6.45 -3.96 11.33
C PHE A 189 -5.57 -5.01 12.00
N ARG A 190 -5.30 -6.13 11.32
CA ARG A 190 -4.41 -7.19 11.81
C ARG A 190 -3.23 -7.37 10.87
N TYR A 191 -2.02 -7.47 11.43
CA TYR A 191 -0.83 -7.80 10.65
C TYR A 191 -0.79 -9.32 10.40
N ASP A 192 -0.82 -9.72 9.13
CA ASP A 192 -0.92 -11.14 8.73
C ASP A 192 0.36 -11.69 8.09
N GLY A 193 1.46 -10.96 8.24
CA GLY A 193 2.81 -11.40 7.90
C GLY A 193 3.32 -10.90 6.56
N LEU A 194 4.39 -11.56 6.11
CA LEU A 194 5.16 -11.25 4.93
C LEU A 194 4.73 -12.08 3.72
N TYR A 195 4.69 -11.42 2.57
CA TYR A 195 4.35 -11.99 1.27
C TYR A 195 5.37 -11.53 0.23
N TRP A 196 5.57 -12.31 -0.83
CA TRP A 196 6.23 -11.83 -2.05
C TRP A 196 5.16 -11.46 -3.07
N VAL A 197 5.47 -10.48 -3.93
CA VAL A 197 4.72 -10.25 -5.17
C VAL A 197 5.22 -11.28 -6.19
N ASP A 198 4.38 -12.26 -6.49
CA ASP A 198 4.65 -13.37 -7.41
C ASP A 198 4.54 -12.93 -8.86
N ASP A 199 3.54 -12.10 -9.16
CA ASP A 199 3.23 -11.65 -10.52
C ASP A 199 2.45 -10.32 -10.55
N SER A 200 2.48 -9.60 -11.68
CA SER A 200 1.66 -8.42 -11.95
C SER A 200 1.25 -8.28 -13.43
N TRP A 201 0.01 -7.88 -13.67
CA TRP A 201 -0.57 -7.70 -15.01
C TRP A 201 -1.65 -6.61 -15.04
N LEU A 202 -2.10 -6.23 -16.23
CA LEU A 202 -3.31 -5.43 -16.42
C LEU A 202 -4.50 -6.36 -16.73
N GLU A 203 -5.64 -6.08 -16.11
CA GLU A 203 -6.88 -6.84 -16.29
C GLU A 203 -8.04 -5.87 -16.54
N ASP A 204 -9.07 -6.32 -17.24
CA ASP A 204 -10.33 -5.58 -17.33
C ASP A 204 -11.06 -5.64 -15.99
N GLY A 205 -11.19 -4.49 -15.32
CA GLY A 205 -11.97 -4.37 -14.10
C GLY A 205 -13.47 -4.45 -14.37
N LYS A 206 -14.26 -4.66 -13.31
CA LYS A 206 -15.72 -4.82 -13.41
C LYS A 206 -16.49 -3.66 -14.06
N HIS A 207 -15.89 -2.46 -14.09
CA HIS A 207 -16.47 -1.27 -14.74
C HIS A 207 -15.92 -1.00 -16.14
N GLY A 208 -15.19 -1.97 -16.74
CA GLY A 208 -14.65 -1.86 -18.09
C GLY A 208 -13.38 -1.00 -18.21
N PHE A 209 -12.79 -0.60 -17.08
CA PHE A 209 -11.50 0.09 -17.04
C PHE A 209 -10.39 -0.88 -16.67
N LYS A 210 -9.19 -0.68 -17.22
CA LYS A 210 -8.01 -1.48 -16.85
C LYS A 210 -7.65 -1.26 -15.39
N VAL A 211 -7.35 -2.34 -14.70
CA VAL A 211 -6.82 -2.33 -13.32
C VAL A 211 -5.46 -3.04 -13.28
N CYS A 212 -4.53 -2.52 -12.49
CA CYS A 212 -3.30 -3.24 -12.20
C CYS A 212 -3.63 -4.35 -11.20
N LYS A 213 -3.19 -5.57 -11.47
CA LYS A 213 -3.37 -6.72 -10.58
C LYS A 213 -2.03 -7.23 -10.12
N PHE A 214 -2.00 -7.68 -8.87
CA PHE A 214 -0.82 -8.22 -8.23
C PHE A 214 -1.19 -9.53 -7.54
N LYS A 215 -0.46 -10.60 -7.85
CA LYS A 215 -0.58 -11.87 -7.14
C LYS A 215 0.45 -11.88 -6.01
N LEU A 216 0.00 -11.85 -4.77
CA LEU A 216 0.85 -12.00 -3.60
C LEU A 216 0.77 -13.42 -3.06
N LYS A 217 1.89 -13.94 -2.58
CA LYS A 217 1.99 -15.26 -1.96
C LYS A 217 2.73 -15.15 -0.63
N ARG A 218 2.17 -15.77 0.40
CA ARG A 218 2.66 -15.70 1.78
C ARG A 218 3.96 -16.48 1.96
N PHE A 219 4.88 -15.93 2.74
CA PHE A 219 6.09 -16.66 3.12
C PHE A 219 5.74 -17.91 3.96
N PRO A 220 6.40 -19.06 3.72
CA PRO A 220 6.21 -20.25 4.54
C PRO A 220 6.78 -20.04 5.95
N GLY A 221 6.40 -20.92 6.89
CA GLY A 221 6.97 -20.93 8.25
C GLY A 221 6.45 -19.84 9.20
N GLN A 222 5.61 -18.93 8.73
CA GLN A 222 4.94 -17.94 9.60
C GLN A 222 3.76 -18.56 10.33
N PRO A 223 3.35 -18.02 11.51
CA PRO A 223 2.16 -18.47 12.22
C PRO A 223 0.91 -18.58 11.32
N PRO A 224 0.00 -19.53 11.58
CA PRO A 224 -1.17 -19.74 10.73
C PRO A 224 -2.07 -18.50 10.68
N LEU A 225 -2.72 -18.29 9.53
CA LEU A 225 -3.69 -17.22 9.38
C LEU A 225 -4.95 -17.51 10.20
N LYS A 226 -5.40 -16.51 10.97
CA LYS A 226 -6.70 -16.57 11.64
C LYS A 226 -7.81 -16.29 10.64
N VAL A 227 -8.88 -17.08 10.72
CA VAL A 227 -10.10 -16.91 9.95
C VAL A 227 -11.17 -16.36 10.90
N ARG A 228 -11.97 -15.38 10.45
CA ARG A 228 -13.12 -14.94 11.22
C ARG A 228 -14.16 -16.07 11.25
N GLU A 229 -14.62 -16.41 12.44
CA GLU A 229 -15.75 -17.31 12.58
C GLU A 229 -16.99 -16.58 12.10
N TYR A 230 -17.65 -17.11 11.08
CA TYR A 230 -19.00 -16.67 10.76
C TYR A 230 -19.91 -17.31 11.80
N ALA A 231 -20.71 -16.51 12.50
CA ALA A 231 -21.82 -17.06 13.26
C ALA A 231 -22.65 -17.91 12.29
N THR A 232 -22.73 -19.21 12.53
CA THR A 232 -23.71 -20.06 11.87
C THR A 232 -25.08 -19.45 12.17
N PRO A 233 -25.92 -19.15 11.15
CA PRO A 233 -27.30 -18.79 11.40
C PRO A 233 -27.92 -19.93 12.21
N SER A 234 -28.41 -19.60 13.41
CA SER A 234 -29.17 -20.49 14.29
C SER A 234 -30.50 -20.89 13.66
#